data_AF-A0A7L0SD51-F1
#
_entry.id   AF-A0A7L0SD51-F1
#
_cell.length_a   1.000
_cell.length_b   1.000
_cell.length_c   1.000
_cell.angle_alpha   90.00
_cell.angle_beta   90.00
_cell.angle_gamma   90.00
#
_symmetry.space_group_name_H-M   'P 1'
#
loop_
_entity.id
_entity.type
_entity.pdbx_description
1 polymer ?
#
loop_
_entity_poly.entity_id
_entity_poly.type
_entity_poly.pdbx_seq_one_letter_code
_entity_poly.pdbx_strand_id
1 'polypeptide(L)'
;GAASPPPSQLLRVPKPPPARARHVVFEDEVTPVGRPSGRVPKVGAGPPPPGLSPRPRAVPDYVVKYPAIRSPRQREGYKGVFQDQLAEYTELLGELRAARPPPGRQDWAFLEKQQRCQYLKQKLTHIKARIQDYDRDARDSTGPF
;
A
#
# COMPACT_ATOMS: atom_id res chain seq x y z
N GLY A 1 -21.36 -9.97 -61.58
CA GLY A 1 -20.94 -10.86 -60.49
C GLY A 1 -20.87 -10.06 -59.22
N ALA A 2 -21.79 -10.31 -58.29
CA ALA A 2 -21.79 -9.66 -56.99
C ALA A 2 -20.72 -10.32 -56.10
N ALA A 3 -19.89 -9.51 -55.44
CA ALA A 3 -18.97 -9.97 -54.40
C ALA A 3 -19.37 -9.28 -53.08
N SER A 4 -19.98 -10.06 -52.19
CA SER A 4 -20.37 -9.64 -50.84
C SER A 4 -19.14 -9.49 -49.93
N PRO A 5 -19.08 -8.50 -49.02
CA PRO A 5 -18.10 -8.49 -47.93
C PRO A 5 -18.51 -9.47 -46.80
N PRO A 6 -17.56 -10.01 -46.03
CA PRO A 6 -17.85 -10.88 -44.89
C PRO A 6 -18.39 -10.09 -43.68
N PRO A 7 -19.22 -10.69 -42.81
CA PRO A 7 -19.78 -10.01 -41.66
C PRO A 7 -18.76 -9.83 -40.52
N SER A 8 -18.78 -8.62 -39.95
CA SER A 8 -18.01 -8.20 -38.77
C SER A 8 -18.28 -9.09 -37.57
N GLN A 9 -17.23 -9.73 -37.03
CA GLN A 9 -17.31 -10.42 -35.75
C GLN A 9 -17.34 -9.40 -34.61
N LEU A 10 -18.51 -9.23 -34.02
CA LEU A 10 -18.76 -8.47 -32.79
C LEU A 10 -18.01 -9.14 -31.63
N LEU A 11 -16.92 -8.52 -31.16
CA LEU A 11 -16.29 -8.90 -29.88
C LEU A 11 -17.28 -8.60 -28.76
N ARG A 12 -17.82 -9.68 -28.17
CA ARG A 12 -18.70 -9.67 -27.01
C ARG A 12 -17.91 -9.23 -25.77
N VAL A 13 -18.10 -7.98 -25.34
CA VAL A 13 -17.57 -7.47 -24.07
C VAL A 13 -18.41 -8.03 -22.91
N PRO A 14 -17.83 -8.73 -21.92
CA PRO A 14 -18.56 -9.07 -20.70
C PRO A 14 -18.71 -7.84 -19.79
N LYS A 15 -19.95 -7.56 -19.39
CA LYS A 15 -20.35 -6.45 -18.50
C LYS A 15 -19.89 -6.75 -17.06
N PRO A 16 -19.28 -5.81 -16.32
CA PRO A 16 -18.87 -6.06 -14.93
C PRO A 16 -20.08 -6.11 -13.97
N PRO A 17 -20.04 -6.95 -12.91
CA PRO A 17 -21.12 -7.03 -11.92
C PRO A 17 -21.14 -5.83 -10.96
N PRO A 18 -22.30 -5.49 -10.37
CA PRO A 18 -22.44 -4.34 -9.50
C PRO A 18 -21.69 -4.51 -8.16
N ALA A 19 -21.00 -3.45 -7.75
CA ALA A 19 -20.29 -3.36 -6.49
C ALA A 19 -21.28 -3.42 -5.31
N ARG A 20 -21.20 -4.48 -4.49
CA ARG A 20 -21.98 -4.58 -3.26
C ARG A 20 -21.27 -3.78 -2.16
N ALA A 21 -21.88 -2.66 -1.79
CA ALA A 21 -21.49 -1.83 -0.66
C ALA A 21 -21.44 -2.68 0.62
N ARG A 22 -20.34 -2.58 1.36
CA ARG A 22 -20.15 -3.25 2.65
C ARG A 22 -20.65 -2.28 3.72
N HIS A 23 -21.68 -2.69 4.44
CA HIS A 23 -22.28 -1.95 5.54
C HIS A 23 -21.26 -1.79 6.68
N VAL A 24 -21.02 -0.57 7.14
CA VAL A 24 -20.23 -0.29 8.33
C VAL A 24 -21.14 -0.57 9.54
N VAL A 25 -20.80 -1.57 10.36
CA VAL A 25 -21.38 -1.73 11.70
C VAL A 25 -20.35 -1.20 12.67
N PHE A 26 -20.66 -0.05 13.26
CA PHE A 26 -19.96 0.47 14.44
C PHE A 26 -20.68 -0.13 15.64
N GLU A 27 -20.02 -1.02 16.37
CA GLU A 27 -20.48 -1.42 17.70
C GLU A 27 -19.31 -1.19 18.65
N ASP A 28 -19.42 -0.16 19.48
CA ASP A 28 -18.54 0.06 20.63
C ASP A 28 -19.30 0.86 21.70
N GLU A 29 -19.50 0.17 22.84
CA GLU A 29 -19.77 0.70 24.20
C GLU A 29 -21.12 1.43 24.45
N VAL A 30 -22.00 1.06 25.41
CA VAL A 30 -21.77 0.81 26.84
C VAL A 30 -22.99 0.14 27.57
N THR A 31 -22.65 -0.83 28.45
CA THR A 31 -23.18 -1.20 29.81
C THR A 31 -24.51 -1.97 30.07
N PRO A 32 -24.58 -2.72 31.22
CA PRO A 32 -25.15 -4.08 31.34
C PRO A 32 -26.34 -4.23 32.34
N VAL A 33 -27.01 -5.39 32.34
CA VAL A 33 -27.39 -6.23 33.53
C VAL A 33 -28.49 -7.24 33.16
N GLY A 34 -28.30 -8.51 33.51
CA GLY A 34 -29.37 -9.54 33.46
C GLY A 34 -28.85 -10.98 33.43
N ARG A 35 -28.95 -11.69 34.56
CA ARG A 35 -28.47 -13.07 34.84
C ARG A 35 -29.58 -14.13 34.51
N PRO A 36 -29.42 -15.44 34.83
CA PRO A 36 -28.86 -16.54 34.01
C PRO A 36 -29.85 -17.69 33.67
N SER A 37 -29.55 -18.49 32.63
CA SER A 37 -29.85 -19.93 32.50
C SER A 37 -29.55 -20.35 31.05
N GLY A 38 -28.88 -21.44 30.71
CA GLY A 38 -28.33 -22.54 31.48
C GLY A 38 -27.66 -23.53 30.50
N ARG A 39 -27.06 -24.58 31.08
CA ARG A 39 -26.49 -25.78 30.44
C ARG A 39 -25.05 -25.72 29.90
N VAL A 40 -24.14 -26.27 30.70
CA VAL A 40 -22.94 -27.04 30.31
C VAL A 40 -23.36 -28.54 30.13
N PRO A 41 -22.63 -29.48 29.47
CA PRO A 41 -21.15 -29.56 29.43
C PRO A 41 -20.42 -30.21 28.21
N LYS A 42 -19.14 -29.80 28.07
CA LYS A 42 -17.90 -30.56 27.76
C LYS A 42 -17.89 -31.63 26.64
N VAL A 43 -17.13 -31.38 25.56
CA VAL A 43 -16.11 -32.33 25.04
C VAL A 43 -14.94 -31.54 24.42
N GLY A 44 -13.72 -31.98 24.68
CA GLY A 44 -12.50 -31.20 24.56
C GLY A 44 -12.02 -30.81 23.15
N ALA A 45 -11.28 -29.71 23.14
CA ALA A 45 -10.13 -29.49 22.30
C ALA A 45 -9.19 -28.62 23.14
N GLY A 46 -7.92 -29.02 23.25
CA GLY A 46 -6.92 -28.30 24.05
C GLY A 46 -6.79 -26.83 23.62
N PRO A 47 -6.06 -26.00 24.40
CA PRO A 47 -5.75 -24.66 23.95
C PRO A 47 -5.12 -24.74 22.56
N PRO A 48 -5.54 -23.90 21.59
CA PRO A 48 -4.83 -23.80 20.34
C PRO A 48 -3.36 -23.52 20.66
N PRO A 49 -2.38 -24.03 19.87
CA PRO A 49 -1.02 -23.56 20.02
C PRO A 49 -1.04 -22.03 19.95
N PRO A 50 -0.15 -21.29 20.65
CA PRO A 50 0.06 -19.87 20.40
C PRO A 50 0.67 -19.71 19.00
N GLY A 51 -0.16 -19.98 18.00
CA GLY A 51 0.06 -19.80 16.59
C GLY A 51 -0.12 -18.33 16.34
N LEU A 52 1.00 -17.62 16.40
CA LEU A 52 1.32 -16.51 15.51
C LEU A 52 0.07 -15.70 15.14
N SER A 53 -0.48 -14.95 16.09
CA SER A 53 -1.26 -13.79 15.71
C SER A 53 -0.41 -13.05 14.67
N PRO A 54 -0.89 -12.87 13.43
CA PRO A 54 -0.10 -12.22 12.41
C PRO A 54 0.23 -10.86 13.01
N ARG A 55 1.53 -10.60 13.29
CA ARG A 55 1.97 -9.31 13.82
C ARG A 55 1.28 -8.26 12.95
N PRO A 56 0.42 -7.38 13.52
CA PRO A 56 -0.20 -6.32 12.76
C PRO A 56 0.95 -5.64 12.04
N ARG A 57 1.01 -5.76 10.71
CA ARG A 57 2.07 -5.15 9.93
C ARG A 57 1.92 -3.67 10.19
N ALA A 58 2.80 -3.11 11.01
CA ALA A 58 2.80 -1.68 11.30
C ALA A 58 2.82 -0.98 9.95
N VAL A 59 1.76 -0.23 9.66
CA VAL A 59 1.68 0.53 8.42
C VAL A 59 2.82 1.54 8.46
N PRO A 60 3.74 1.54 7.48
CA PRO A 60 4.84 2.49 7.49
C PRO A 60 4.30 3.93 7.49
N ASP A 61 4.99 4.83 8.20
CA ASP A 61 4.53 6.21 8.39
C ASP A 61 4.35 6.94 7.05
N TYR A 62 5.19 6.66 6.06
CA TYR A 62 5.07 7.24 4.72
C TYR A 62 3.80 6.79 3.98
N VAL A 63 3.22 5.63 4.29
CA VAL A 63 1.94 5.23 3.68
C VAL A 63 0.82 6.10 4.20
N VAL A 64 0.86 6.48 5.48
CA VAL A 64 -0.13 7.38 6.10
C VAL A 64 0.11 8.83 5.69
N LYS A 65 1.37 9.29 5.60
CA LYS A 65 1.72 10.67 5.22
C LYS A 65 1.47 10.99 3.74
N TYR A 66 1.57 9.99 2.87
CA TYR A 66 1.40 10.17 1.42
C TYR A 66 0.25 9.29 0.88
N PRO A 67 -1.02 9.63 1.21
CA PRO A 67 -2.19 8.94 0.65
C PRO A 67 -2.35 9.17 -0.87
N ALA A 68 -3.41 8.61 -1.45
CA ALA A 68 -3.78 8.85 -2.84
C ALA A 68 -3.96 10.35 -3.12
N ILE A 69 -3.35 10.81 -4.20
CA ILE A 69 -3.36 12.23 -4.60
C ILE A 69 -4.73 12.57 -5.17
N ARG A 70 -5.29 13.71 -4.75
CA ARG A 70 -6.63 14.15 -5.17
C ARG A 70 -6.63 15.48 -5.95
N SER A 71 -5.48 16.13 -6.08
CA SER A 71 -5.39 17.43 -6.75
C SER A 71 -4.02 17.63 -7.42
N PRO A 72 -3.95 18.46 -8.48
CA PRO A 72 -2.69 18.74 -9.16
C PRO A 72 -1.70 19.49 -8.26
N ARG A 73 -2.17 20.34 -7.34
CA ARG A 73 -1.32 21.02 -6.37
C ARG A 73 -0.68 20.04 -5.38
N GLN A 74 -1.44 19.06 -4.91
CA GLN A 74 -0.91 18.02 -4.02
C GLN A 74 0.11 17.13 -4.76
N ARG A 75 -0.12 16.83 -6.04
CA ARG A 75 0.86 16.15 -6.90
C ARG A 75 2.18 16.89 -6.96
N GLU A 76 2.15 18.20 -7.17
CA GLU A 76 3.38 19.01 -7.23
C GLU A 76 4.09 19.04 -5.88
N GLY A 77 3.35 19.13 -4.77
CA GLY A 77 3.92 18.98 -3.43
C GLY A 77 4.62 17.63 -3.24
N TYR A 78 4.02 16.53 -3.71
CA TYR A 78 4.64 15.20 -3.60
C TYR A 78 5.90 15.09 -4.46
N LYS A 79 5.95 15.74 -5.63
CA LYS A 79 7.18 15.81 -6.42
C LYS A 79 8.29 16.55 -5.70
N GLY A 80 7.99 17.70 -5.09
CA GLY A 80 8.96 18.45 -4.30
C GLY A 80 9.59 17.57 -3.22
N VAL A 81 8.73 16.93 -2.40
CA VAL A 81 9.20 16.00 -1.37
C VAL A 81 9.98 14.83 -1.97
N PHE A 82 9.53 14.27 -3.10
CA PHE A 82 10.26 13.20 -3.78
C PHE A 82 11.69 13.64 -4.17
N GLN A 83 11.85 14.84 -4.72
CA GLN A 83 13.16 15.36 -5.11
C GLN A 83 14.07 15.59 -3.89
N ASP A 84 13.55 16.25 -2.86
CA ASP A 84 14.30 16.52 -1.63
C ASP A 84 14.79 15.22 -0.99
N GLN A 85 13.91 14.22 -0.90
CA GLN A 85 14.25 12.92 -0.32
C GLN A 85 15.12 12.05 -1.22
N LEU A 86 15.04 12.25 -2.54
CA LEU A 86 15.93 11.58 -3.47
C LEU A 86 17.35 12.12 -3.31
N ALA A 87 17.52 13.42 -3.10
CA ALA A 87 18.82 14.02 -2.80
C ALA A 87 19.43 13.39 -1.54
N GLU A 88 18.67 13.31 -0.44
CA GLU A 88 19.10 12.63 0.80
C GLU A 88 19.48 11.16 0.54
N TYR A 89 18.67 10.42 -0.22
CA TYR A 89 18.98 9.03 -0.56
C TYR A 89 20.27 8.91 -1.38
N THR A 90 20.50 9.79 -2.35
CA THR A 90 21.71 9.76 -3.19
C THR A 90 22.97 10.11 -2.41
N GLU A 91 22.90 11.09 -1.52
CA GLU A 91 24.02 11.46 -0.63
C GLU A 91 24.35 10.29 0.31
N LEU A 92 23.34 9.73 0.97
CA LEU A 92 23.50 8.59 1.87
C LEU A 92 24.05 7.34 1.16
N LEU A 93 23.65 7.11 -0.09
CA LEU A 93 24.20 6.03 -0.91
C LEU A 93 25.68 6.27 -1.25
N GLY A 94 26.07 7.52 -1.50
CA GLY A 94 27.46 7.92 -1.65
C GLY A 94 28.27 7.65 -0.39
N GLU A 95 27.74 8.03 0.78
CA GLU A 95 28.36 7.75 2.07
C GLU A 95 28.49 6.26 2.34
N LEU A 96 27.48 5.45 2.08
CA LEU A 96 27.55 4.00 2.25
C LEU A 96 28.59 3.36 1.34
N ARG A 97 28.76 3.88 0.12
CA ARG A 97 29.80 3.42 -0.80
C ARG A 97 31.19 3.80 -0.29
N ALA A 98 31.36 5.01 0.23
CA ALA A 98 32.61 5.51 0.77
C ALA A 98 32.99 4.83 2.10
N ALA A 99 32.00 4.60 2.97
CA ALA A 99 32.17 4.04 4.31
C ALA A 99 32.04 2.51 4.35
N ARG A 100 32.19 1.81 3.21
CA ARG A 100 32.09 0.35 3.17
C ARG A 100 33.16 -0.26 4.09
N PRO A 101 32.78 -0.88 5.22
CA PRO A 101 33.76 -1.41 6.15
C PRO A 101 34.52 -2.59 5.50
N PRO A 102 35.73 -2.89 5.97
CA PRO A 102 36.44 -4.08 5.53
C PRO A 102 35.59 -5.33 5.84
N PRO A 103 35.65 -6.37 4.98
CA PRO A 103 34.91 -7.60 5.19
C PRO A 103 35.26 -8.21 6.55
N GLY A 104 34.23 -8.58 7.33
CA GLY A 104 34.39 -9.16 8.67
C GLY A 104 34.21 -8.19 9.84
N ARG A 105 34.00 -6.89 9.59
CA ARG A 105 33.68 -5.90 10.63
C ARG A 105 32.22 -5.44 10.51
N GLN A 106 31.40 -5.69 11.53
CA GLN A 106 30.06 -5.10 11.64
C GLN A 106 30.17 -3.72 12.27
N ASP A 107 29.98 -2.68 11.46
CA ASP A 107 29.87 -1.31 11.94
C ASP A 107 28.38 -0.96 12.11
N TRP A 108 27.96 -0.67 13.34
CA TRP A 108 26.59 -0.27 13.66
C TRP A 108 26.18 1.00 12.91
N ALA A 109 27.10 1.95 12.71
CA ALA A 109 26.82 3.17 11.95
C ALA A 109 26.57 2.87 10.47
N PHE A 110 27.30 1.90 9.90
CA PHE A 110 27.05 1.43 8.53
C PHE A 110 25.67 0.76 8.41
N LEU A 111 25.31 -0.10 9.36
CA LEU A 111 24.00 -0.77 9.38
C LEU A 111 22.85 0.24 9.52
N GLU A 112 23.01 1.27 10.36
CA GLU A 112 22.00 2.33 10.51
C GLU A 112 21.83 3.13 9.22
N LYS A 113 22.93 3.53 8.58
CA LYS A 113 22.89 4.18 7.26
C LYS A 113 22.23 3.28 6.21
N GLN A 114 22.50 1.98 6.24
CA GLN A 114 21.89 1.00 5.33
C GLN A 114 20.37 0.91 5.56
N GLN A 115 19.93 0.86 6.82
CA GLN A 115 18.51 0.88 7.16
C GLN A 115 17.83 2.16 6.71
N ARG A 116 18.47 3.32 6.90
CA ARG A 116 17.97 4.61 6.43
C ARG A 116 17.83 4.65 4.90
N CYS A 117 18.81 4.09 4.19
CA CYS A 117 18.79 3.98 2.73
C CYS A 117 17.61 3.10 2.25
N GLN A 118 17.37 1.96 2.91
CA GLN A 118 16.20 1.12 2.65
C GLN A 118 14.88 1.84 2.90
N TYR A 119 14.77 2.55 4.02
CA TYR A 119 13.59 3.35 4.36
C TYR A 119 13.29 4.40 3.29
N LEU A 120 14.29 5.20 2.92
CA LEU A 120 14.15 6.24 1.89
C LEU A 120 13.76 5.61 0.55
N LYS A 121 14.37 4.50 0.16
CA LYS A 121 14.02 3.80 -1.10
C LYS A 121 12.56 3.36 -1.11
N GLN A 122 12.05 2.77 -0.03
CA GLN A 122 10.64 2.37 0.06
C GLN A 122 9.70 3.58 0.03
N LYS A 123 10.04 4.63 0.79
CA LYS A 123 9.27 5.88 0.84
C LYS A 123 9.20 6.55 -0.54
N LEU A 124 10.33 6.69 -1.24
CA LEU A 124 10.41 7.24 -2.59
C LEU A 124 9.60 6.41 -3.58
N THR A 125 9.68 5.09 -3.49
CA THR A 125 8.90 4.17 -4.35
C THR A 125 7.40 4.40 -4.15
N HIS A 126 6.95 4.52 -2.90
CA HIS A 126 5.55 4.78 -2.56
C HIS A 126 5.09 6.14 -3.11
N ILE A 127 5.84 7.21 -2.86
CA ILE A 127 5.50 8.56 -3.34
C ILE A 127 5.44 8.60 -4.87
N LYS A 128 6.42 8.00 -5.55
CA LYS A 128 6.45 7.89 -7.01
C LYS A 128 5.21 7.16 -7.54
N ALA A 129 4.81 6.06 -6.90
CA ALA A 129 3.61 5.34 -7.29
C ALA A 129 2.34 6.21 -7.16
N ARG A 130 2.18 6.96 -6.06
CA ARG A 130 1.05 7.88 -5.88
C ARG A 130 0.98 8.95 -6.98
N ILE A 131 2.13 9.51 -7.37
CA ILE A 131 2.21 10.50 -8.46
C ILE A 131 1.82 9.86 -9.80
N GLN A 132 2.36 8.67 -10.11
CA GLN A 132 2.08 7.96 -11.35
C GLN A 132 0.62 7.51 -11.47
N ASP A 133 0.02 7.05 -10.38
CA ASP A 133 -1.40 6.66 -10.34
C ASP A 133 -2.29 7.85 -10.71
N TYR A 134 -2.05 9.02 -10.10
CA TYR A 134 -2.79 10.24 -10.42
C TYR A 134 -2.61 10.68 -11.88
N ASP A 135 -1.38 10.61 -12.41
CA ASP A 135 -1.11 10.98 -13.80
C ASP A 135 -1.81 10.06 -14.81
N ARG A 136 -1.94 8.78 -14.47
CA ARG A 136 -2.68 7.81 -15.30
C ARG A 136 -4.16 8.15 -15.30
N ASP A 137 -4.75 8.38 -14.12
CA ASP A 137 -6.18 8.67 -13.97
C ASP A 137 -6.57 10.01 -14.62
N ALA A 138 -5.70 11.03 -14.54
CA ALA A 138 -5.93 12.32 -15.18
C ALA A 138 -5.94 12.24 -16.72
N ARG A 139 -5.12 11.35 -17.30
CA ARG A 139 -5.07 11.13 -18.75
C ARG A 139 -6.30 10.38 -19.26
N ASP A 140 -6.81 9.43 -18.48
CA ASP A 140 -8.03 8.68 -18.79
C ASP A 140 -9.28 9.57 -18.71
N SER A 141 -9.32 10.47 -17.73
CA SER A 141 -10.43 11.40 -17.51
C SER A 141 -10.52 12.53 -18.56
N THR A 142 -9.46 12.75 -19.35
CA THR A 142 -9.38 13.79 -20.40
C THR A 142 -9.44 13.17 -21.80
N GLY A 143 -10.17 12.06 -21.96
CA GLY A 143 -10.41 11.44 -23.27
C GLY A 143 -11.30 12.30 -24.18
N PRO A 144 -11.11 12.25 -25.51
CA PRO A 144 -11.80 13.15 -26.45
C PRO A 144 -13.28 12.78 -26.56
N PHE A 145 -14.14 13.80 -26.43
CA PHE A 145 -15.51 13.77 -26.95
C PHE A 145 -15.51 13.87 -28.47
#